data_AF-A0A2G6H6K2-F1
#
_entry.id   AF-A0A2G6H6K2-F1
#
_cell.length_a   1.000
_cell.length_b   1.000
_cell.length_c   1.000
_cell.angle_alpha   90.00
_cell.angle_beta   90.00
_cell.angle_gamma   90.00
#
_symmetry.space_group_name_H-M   'P 1'
#
loop_
_entity.id
_entity.type
_entity.pdbx_description
1 polymer ?
#
loop_
_entity_poly.entity_id
_entity_poly.type
_entity_poly.pdbx_seq_one_letter_code
_entity_poly.pdbx_strand_id
1 'polypeptide(L)'
;AQFIDGELGHRVKTVGYNYSDIILTRFYTAFCGGTATEDINYLRDHTLNTLKRFTPPSADTILRAEKELATPCQNIQSQTEEDLIYNFDHQFIPTEKYDATHSYKKKKGYFPAVVSIKDIPLYIEGRNGNCNVKIAELKKTSHPFLDLYADFR
;
A
#
# COMPACT_ATOMS: atom_id res chain seq x y z
N ALA A 1 -11.75 -7.48 -5.27
CA ALA A 1 -12.47 -7.75 -4.01
C ALA A 1 -12.95 -9.21 -3.93
N GLN A 2 -13.56 -9.75 -4.99
CA GLN A 2 -14.22 -11.07 -5.00
C GLN A 2 -13.43 -12.26 -4.42
N PHE A 3 -12.09 -12.31 -4.60
CA PHE A 3 -11.25 -13.33 -3.97
C PHE A 3 -11.17 -13.16 -2.44
N ILE A 4 -10.83 -11.96 -1.97
CA ILE A 4 -10.72 -11.63 -0.54
C ILE A 4 -12.06 -11.78 0.17
N ASP A 5 -13.16 -11.41 -0.51
CA ASP A 5 -14.52 -11.56 0.03
C ASP A 5 -14.88 -13.04 0.24
N GLY A 6 -14.38 -13.94 -0.61
CA GLY A 6 -14.57 -15.38 -0.47
C GLY A 6 -13.81 -15.97 0.72
N GLU A 7 -12.60 -15.49 0.97
CA GLU A 7 -11.71 -16.02 2.03
C GLU A 7 -11.99 -15.40 3.41
N LEU A 8 -12.18 -14.08 3.46
CA LEU A 8 -12.29 -13.32 4.72
C LEU A 8 -13.71 -12.80 4.99
N GLY A 9 -14.48 -12.49 3.94
CA GLY A 9 -15.85 -12.00 4.04
C GLY A 9 -16.01 -10.71 4.86
N HIS A 10 -17.10 -10.66 5.63
CA HIS A 10 -17.46 -9.51 6.46
C HIS A 10 -16.71 -9.52 7.80
N ARG A 11 -16.18 -8.35 8.20
CA ARG A 11 -15.54 -8.19 9.52
C ARG A 11 -16.51 -8.39 10.68
N VAL A 12 -17.76 -7.94 10.54
CA VAL A 12 -18.79 -8.04 11.58
C VAL A 12 -20.07 -8.66 11.01
N LYS A 13 -20.78 -9.43 11.84
CA LYS A 13 -21.93 -10.25 11.42
C LYS A 13 -23.15 -9.47 10.95
N THR A 14 -23.27 -8.18 11.29
CA THR A 14 -24.50 -7.39 11.09
C THR A 14 -24.28 -6.21 10.15
N VAL A 15 -23.70 -5.12 10.63
CA VAL A 15 -23.45 -3.91 9.82
C VAL A 15 -21.99 -3.53 9.98
N GLY A 16 -21.22 -3.71 8.90
CA GLY A 16 -19.86 -3.22 8.81
C GLY A 16 -19.20 -3.62 7.52
N TYR A 17 -17.89 -3.42 7.47
CA TYR A 17 -17.11 -3.48 6.25
C TYR A 17 -16.70 -4.91 5.89
N ASN A 18 -16.58 -5.17 4.59
CA ASN A 18 -15.84 -6.33 4.11
C ASN A 18 -14.35 -6.16 4.39
N TYR A 19 -13.65 -7.25 4.67
CA TYR A 19 -12.19 -7.19 4.80
C TYR A 19 -11.52 -6.73 3.50
N SER A 20 -12.12 -6.98 2.34
CA SER A 20 -11.63 -6.47 1.07
C SER A 20 -11.63 -4.94 1.01
N ASP A 21 -12.71 -4.28 1.44
CA ASP A 21 -12.81 -2.82 1.50
C ASP A 21 -11.79 -2.26 2.49
N ILE A 22 -11.59 -2.93 3.63
CA ILE A 22 -10.61 -2.51 4.64
C ILE A 22 -9.18 -2.59 4.09
N ILE A 23 -8.81 -3.73 3.49
CA ILE A 23 -7.47 -3.97 2.92
C ILE A 23 -7.20 -3.02 1.75
N LEU A 24 -8.16 -2.88 0.83
CA LEU A 24 -8.06 -1.94 -0.29
C LEU A 24 -7.91 -0.50 0.21
N THR A 25 -8.62 -0.13 1.26
CA THR A 25 -8.48 1.20 1.86
C THR A 25 -7.08 1.42 2.41
N ARG A 26 -6.52 0.44 3.11
CA ARG A 26 -5.14 0.52 3.62
C ARG A 26 -4.13 0.70 2.50
N PHE A 27 -4.28 -0.03 1.41
CA PHE A 27 -3.44 0.11 0.22
C PHE A 27 -3.61 1.47 -0.45
N TYR A 28 -4.84 1.95 -0.63
CA TYR A 28 -5.10 3.25 -1.20
C TYR A 28 -4.55 4.40 -0.35
N THR A 29 -4.56 4.29 0.98
CA THR A 29 -3.90 5.26 1.85
C THR A 29 -2.41 5.36 1.51
N ALA A 30 -1.70 4.24 1.44
CA ALA A 30 -0.28 4.22 1.09
C ALA A 30 -0.02 4.74 -0.32
N PHE A 31 -0.87 4.35 -1.28
CA PHE A 31 -0.76 4.76 -2.68
C PHE A 31 -1.03 6.25 -2.91
N CYS A 32 -1.84 6.88 -2.06
CA CYS A 32 -2.05 8.32 -2.07
C CYS A 32 -1.01 9.08 -1.24
N GLY A 33 0.12 8.44 -0.91
CA GLY A 33 1.21 9.05 -0.13
C GLY A 33 0.85 9.28 1.32
N GLY A 34 -0.10 8.53 1.88
CA GLY A 34 -0.37 8.49 3.30
C GLY A 34 0.65 7.60 4.00
N THR A 35 1.23 8.10 5.09
CA THR A 35 2.22 7.38 5.89
C THR A 35 1.63 6.87 7.21
N ALA A 36 0.51 7.47 7.63
CA ALA A 36 -0.25 7.08 8.81
C ALA A 36 -1.61 6.49 8.42
N THR A 37 -2.15 5.61 9.26
CA THR A 37 -3.49 5.06 9.04
C THR A 37 -4.55 6.17 9.15
N GLU A 38 -4.29 7.19 9.97
CA GLU A 38 -5.12 8.38 10.18
C GLU A 38 -5.30 9.23 8.93
N ASP A 39 -4.35 9.18 7.98
CA ASP A 39 -4.45 9.91 6.70
C ASP A 39 -5.70 9.50 5.91
N ILE A 40 -6.25 8.30 6.17
CA ILE A 40 -7.50 7.87 5.56
C ILE A 40 -8.67 8.81 5.87
N ASN A 41 -8.68 9.46 7.04
CA ASN A 41 -9.79 10.33 7.41
C ASN A 41 -9.85 11.55 6.47
N TYR A 42 -8.71 12.04 5.99
CA TYR A 42 -8.63 13.08 4.96
C TYR A 42 -8.89 12.50 3.56
N LEU A 43 -8.18 11.41 3.20
CA LEU A 43 -8.26 10.81 1.87
C LEU A 43 -9.65 10.27 1.54
N ARG A 44 -10.38 9.77 2.54
CA ARG A 44 -11.76 9.33 2.41
C ARG A 44 -12.62 10.44 1.81
N ASP A 45 -12.65 11.58 2.48
CA ASP A 45 -13.60 12.65 2.16
C ASP A 45 -13.19 13.42 0.89
N HIS A 46 -11.90 13.47 0.58
CA HIS A 46 -11.36 14.26 -0.53
C HIS A 46 -10.97 13.46 -1.78
N THR A 47 -10.85 12.14 -1.70
CA THR A 47 -10.37 11.32 -2.83
C THR A 47 -11.18 10.05 -2.99
N LEU A 48 -11.28 9.23 -1.95
CA LEU A 48 -11.75 7.85 -2.09
C LEU A 48 -13.28 7.71 -2.11
N ASN A 49 -14.03 8.62 -1.49
CA ASN A 49 -15.50 8.65 -1.58
C ASN A 49 -16.01 8.94 -3.01
N THR A 50 -15.13 9.42 -3.91
CA THR A 50 -15.49 9.61 -5.32
C THR A 50 -15.56 8.29 -6.10
N LEU A 51 -14.97 7.22 -5.56
CA LEU A 51 -14.97 5.89 -6.18
C LEU A 51 -16.32 5.21 -5.99
N LYS A 52 -16.95 4.81 -7.10
CA LYS A 52 -18.24 4.10 -7.06
C LYS A 52 -18.04 2.68 -6.53
N ARG A 53 -19.01 2.21 -5.72
CA ARG A 53 -19.05 0.84 -5.13
C ARG A 53 -17.91 0.54 -4.16
N PHE A 54 -17.35 1.57 -3.55
CA PHE A 54 -16.33 1.46 -2.53
C PHE A 54 -16.70 2.39 -1.38
N THR A 55 -16.60 1.91 -0.14
CA THR A 55 -16.86 2.72 1.04
C THR A 55 -15.68 2.56 1.98
N PRO A 56 -14.71 3.48 1.95
CA PRO A 56 -13.54 3.37 2.81
C PRO A 56 -13.91 3.54 4.30
N PRO A 57 -13.52 2.62 5.18
CA PRO A 57 -13.67 2.74 6.62
C PRO A 57 -12.79 3.84 7.21
N SER A 58 -13.08 4.20 8.47
CA SER A 58 -12.21 5.09 9.26
C SER A 58 -10.92 4.41 9.69
N ALA A 59 -9.94 5.20 10.12
CA ALA A 59 -8.69 4.70 10.69
C ALA A 59 -8.91 3.69 11.82
N ASP A 60 -9.80 3.98 12.78
CA ASP A 60 -10.12 3.07 13.90
C ASP A 60 -10.58 1.69 13.43
N THR A 61 -11.37 1.65 12.36
CA THR A 61 -11.91 0.40 11.85
C THR A 61 -10.82 -0.43 11.17
N ILE A 62 -9.90 0.24 10.46
CA ILE A 62 -8.72 -0.40 9.85
C ILE A 62 -7.83 -0.98 10.94
N LEU A 63 -7.47 -0.20 11.96
CA LEU A 63 -6.59 -0.64 13.04
C LEU A 63 -7.15 -1.85 13.81
N ARG A 64 -8.48 -1.90 14.03
CA ARG A 64 -9.11 -3.06 14.66
C ARG A 64 -9.07 -4.30 13.76
N ALA A 65 -9.27 -4.13 12.46
CA ALA A 65 -9.19 -5.22 11.50
C ALA A 65 -7.76 -5.76 11.37
N GLU A 66 -6.75 -4.89 11.34
CA GLU A 66 -5.33 -5.27 11.35
C GLU A 66 -5.02 -6.13 12.59
N LYS A 67 -5.56 -5.75 13.75
CA LYS A 67 -5.41 -6.54 14.98
C LYS A 67 -6.09 -7.91 14.93
N GLU A 68 -7.23 -8.03 14.26
CA GLU A 68 -7.95 -9.30 14.08
C GLU A 68 -7.26 -10.23 13.08
N LEU A 69 -6.69 -9.67 12.02
CA LEU A 69 -5.94 -10.40 10.99
C LEU A 69 -4.51 -10.72 11.42
N ALA A 70 -4.02 -10.12 12.51
CA ALA A 70 -2.66 -10.29 12.97
C ALA A 70 -2.37 -11.78 13.29
N THR A 71 -1.47 -12.37 12.52
CA THR A 71 -0.90 -13.68 12.80
C THR A 71 0.45 -13.52 13.52
N PRO A 72 0.94 -14.55 14.22
CA PRO A 72 2.31 -14.56 14.73
C PRO A 72 3.32 -14.25 13.61
N CYS A 73 4.37 -13.49 13.93
CA CYS A 73 5.38 -13.09 12.97
C CYS A 73 6.02 -14.32 12.31
N GLN A 74 6.01 -14.36 10.98
CA GLN A 74 6.75 -15.35 10.20
C GLN A 74 8.05 -14.72 9.71
N ASN A 75 9.16 -15.40 9.95
CA ASN A 75 10.46 -15.00 9.41
C ASN A 75 10.59 -15.60 8.02
N ILE A 76 10.50 -14.76 6.99
CA ILE A 76 10.70 -15.15 5.60
C ILE A 76 12.12 -14.70 5.21
N GLN A 77 12.96 -15.68 4.86
CA GLN A 77 14.31 -15.43 4.36
C GLN A 77 14.38 -15.73 2.86
N SER A 78 14.89 -14.76 2.12
CA SER A 78 15.32 -14.94 0.73
C SER A 78 16.54 -15.85 0.71
N GLN A 79 16.52 -16.94 -0.05
CA GLN A 79 17.71 -17.80 -0.20
C GLN A 79 18.58 -17.32 -1.37
N THR A 80 17.97 -16.63 -2.33
CA THR A 80 18.64 -16.00 -3.48
C THR A 80 18.17 -14.56 -3.67
N GLU A 81 18.88 -13.76 -4.48
CA GLU A 81 18.44 -12.41 -4.88
C GLU A 81 17.26 -12.48 -5.88
N GLU A 82 17.13 -13.59 -6.60
CA GLU A 82 16.04 -13.87 -7.56
C GLU A 82 14.68 -14.05 -6.87
N ASP A 83 14.67 -14.39 -5.57
CA ASP A 83 13.47 -14.53 -4.75
C ASP A 83 12.82 -13.17 -4.39
N LEU A 84 13.55 -12.05 -4.56
CA LEU A 84 13.11 -10.68 -4.25
C LEU A 84 12.61 -9.99 -5.51
N ILE A 85 11.29 -9.80 -5.60
CA ILE A 85 10.66 -9.13 -6.74
C ILE A 85 10.15 -7.76 -6.28
N TYR A 86 10.75 -6.71 -6.83
CA TYR A 86 10.27 -5.33 -6.70
C TYR A 86 9.43 -4.99 -7.94
N ASN A 87 8.10 -5.01 -7.79
CA ASN A 87 7.22 -4.65 -8.89
C ASN A 87 6.92 -3.15 -8.88
N PHE A 88 7.53 -2.44 -9.84
CA PHE A 88 7.22 -1.04 -10.11
C PHE A 88 6.12 -0.97 -11.17
N ASP A 89 4.87 -1.14 -10.75
CA ASP A 89 3.76 -0.82 -11.63
C ASP A 89 3.81 0.68 -11.93
N HIS A 90 4.05 1.08 -13.18
CA HIS A 90 4.02 2.48 -13.62
C HIS A 90 2.60 3.10 -13.60
N GLN A 91 1.70 2.53 -12.80
CA GLN A 91 0.33 2.98 -12.64
C GLN A 91 0.32 4.24 -11.78
N PHE A 92 0.27 5.37 -12.48
CA PHE A 92 0.23 6.69 -11.87
C PHE A 92 -1.13 6.95 -11.22
N ILE A 93 -1.11 7.38 -9.97
CA ILE A 93 -2.30 7.74 -9.20
C ILE A 93 -2.34 9.27 -9.07
N PRO A 94 -3.20 9.96 -9.85
CA PRO A 94 -3.33 11.40 -9.76
C PRO A 94 -3.91 11.82 -8.40
N THR A 95 -3.38 12.88 -7.82
CA THR A 95 -3.92 13.51 -6.61
C THR A 95 -3.54 14.99 -6.56
N GLU A 96 -4.32 15.76 -5.82
CA GLU A 96 -4.08 17.18 -5.54
C GLU A 96 -3.59 17.42 -4.10
N LYS A 97 -3.09 16.37 -3.43
CA LYS A 97 -2.47 16.50 -2.10
C LYS A 97 -1.31 17.49 -2.15
N TYR A 98 -1.10 18.24 -1.06
CA TYR A 98 -0.16 19.36 -1.04
C TYR A 98 1.30 18.94 -1.37
N ASP A 99 1.70 17.76 -0.93
CA ASP A 99 3.04 17.16 -1.09
C ASP A 99 3.19 16.37 -2.41
N ALA A 100 2.14 16.27 -3.21
CA ALA A 100 2.19 15.59 -4.50
C ALA A 100 2.98 16.42 -5.53
N THR A 101 3.95 15.78 -6.18
CA THR A 101 4.80 16.39 -7.21
C THR A 101 4.32 16.03 -8.61
N HIS A 102 4.72 16.86 -9.59
CA HIS A 102 4.40 16.60 -11.00
C HIS A 102 5.15 15.38 -11.51
N SER A 103 4.42 14.50 -12.18
CA SER A 103 4.99 13.38 -12.90
C SER A 103 5.34 13.72 -14.35
N TYR A 104 6.13 12.84 -14.96
CA TYR A 104 6.35 12.83 -16.41
C TYR A 104 5.04 12.69 -17.22
N LYS A 105 3.94 12.23 -16.60
CA LYS A 105 2.60 12.18 -17.19
C LYS A 105 1.85 13.53 -17.11
N LYS A 106 2.54 14.63 -16.74
CA LYS A 106 2.01 16.01 -16.67
C LYS A 106 0.84 16.18 -15.70
N LYS A 107 0.81 15.38 -14.64
CA LYS A 107 -0.18 15.46 -13.55
C LYS A 107 0.52 15.30 -12.20
N LYS A 108 -0.03 15.92 -11.15
CA LYS A 108 0.41 15.70 -9.77
C LYS A 108 -0.11 14.38 -9.24
N GLY A 109 0.72 13.63 -8.52
CA GLY A 109 0.34 12.31 -8.04
C GLY A 109 1.49 11.44 -7.59
N TYR A 110 1.21 10.16 -7.41
CA TYR A 110 2.16 9.16 -6.90
C TYR A 110 2.30 7.97 -7.87
N PHE A 111 3.45 7.29 -7.77
CA PHE A 111 3.73 6.00 -8.39
C PHE A 111 3.97 4.97 -7.28
N PRO A 112 2.93 4.27 -6.82
CA PRO A 112 3.15 3.25 -5.80
C PRO A 112 4.02 2.10 -6.32
N ALA A 113 4.76 1.46 -5.42
CA ALA A 113 5.51 0.23 -5.69
C ALA A 113 5.13 -0.84 -4.66
N VAL A 114 5.17 -2.11 -5.07
CA VAL A 114 4.93 -3.26 -4.20
C VAL A 114 6.16 -4.15 -4.20
N VAL A 115 6.60 -4.55 -3.02
CA VAL A 115 7.74 -5.44 -2.79
C VAL A 115 7.21 -6.79 -2.35
N SER A 116 7.74 -7.85 -2.96
CA SER A 116 7.36 -9.22 -2.63
C SER A 116 8.56 -10.14 -2.53
N ILE A 117 8.44 -11.19 -1.70
CA ILE A 117 9.36 -12.33 -1.68
C ILE A 117 8.54 -13.58 -1.97
N LYS A 118 8.94 -14.37 -2.98
CA LYS A 118 8.26 -15.64 -3.34
C LYS A 118 6.73 -15.48 -3.45
N ASP A 119 6.29 -14.46 -4.19
CA ASP A 119 4.88 -14.07 -4.39
C ASP A 119 4.14 -13.55 -3.14
N ILE A 120 4.82 -13.39 -2.01
CA ILE A 120 4.25 -12.82 -0.78
C ILE A 120 4.53 -11.32 -0.76
N PRO A 121 3.53 -10.43 -0.87
CA PRO A 121 3.73 -9.00 -0.73
C PRO A 121 4.12 -8.66 0.71
N LEU A 122 5.23 -7.95 0.88
CA LEU A 122 5.80 -7.58 2.17
C LEU A 122 5.69 -6.08 2.46
N TYR A 123 5.85 -5.26 1.44
CA TYR A 123 5.93 -3.82 1.61
C TYR A 123 5.32 -3.07 0.43
N ILE A 124 4.75 -1.92 0.73
CA ILE A 124 4.20 -1.00 -0.26
C ILE A 124 4.82 0.36 -0.02
N GLU A 125 5.35 0.94 -1.08
CA GLU A 125 6.02 2.24 -1.05
C GLU A 125 5.21 3.24 -1.87
N GLY A 126 4.84 4.38 -1.26
CA GLY A 126 4.30 5.52 -2.00
C GLY A 126 5.42 6.37 -2.57
N ARG A 127 5.67 6.31 -3.89
CA ARG A 127 6.70 7.15 -4.53
C ARG A 127 6.07 8.40 -5.12
N ASN A 128 6.73 9.54 -4.96
CA ASN A 128 6.23 10.82 -5.46
C ASN A 128 6.28 10.90 -7.01
N GLY A 129 5.50 11.79 -7.61
CA GLY A 129 5.38 11.94 -9.06
C GLY A 129 6.71 12.18 -9.80
N ASN A 130 7.66 12.86 -9.17
CA ASN A 130 9.00 13.12 -9.72
C ASN A 130 10.02 11.98 -9.47
N CYS A 131 9.60 10.82 -8.97
CA CYS A 131 10.54 9.72 -8.73
C CYS A 131 11.05 9.14 -10.06
N ASN A 132 12.37 9.04 -10.19
CA ASN A 132 13.02 8.39 -11.34
C ASN A 132 12.54 6.95 -11.48
N VAL A 133 12.39 6.49 -12.72
CA VAL A 133 12.13 5.08 -13.02
C VAL A 133 13.36 4.28 -12.60
N LYS A 134 13.27 3.53 -11.50
CA LYS A 134 14.31 2.58 -11.10
C LYS A 134 13.83 1.20 -11.54
N ILE A 135 14.41 0.67 -12.62
CA ILE A 135 14.36 -0.77 -12.92
C ILE A 135 15.57 -1.35 -12.20
N ALA A 136 15.44 -1.63 -10.91
CA ALA A 136 16.54 -2.17 -10.12
C ALA A 136 16.23 -3.63 -9.77
N GLU A 137 16.94 -4.56 -10.39
CA GLU A 137 17.28 -5.83 -9.72
C GLU A 137 18.10 -5.46 -8.49
N LEU A 138 17.60 -5.81 -7.30
CA LEU A 138 18.27 -5.53 -6.04
C LEU A 138 19.55 -6.37 -5.94
N LYS A 139 20.69 -5.79 -6.32
CA LYS A 139 22.00 -6.35 -6.02
C LYS A 139 22.41 -6.01 -4.58
N LYS A 140 22.41 -7.05 -3.76
CA LYS A 140 23.23 -7.27 -2.54
C LYS A 140 23.55 -6.04 -1.67
N THR A 141 22.77 -5.86 -0.61
CA THR A 141 23.36 -5.56 0.72
C THR A 141 22.66 -6.38 1.80
N SER A 142 23.49 -6.99 2.63
CA SER A 142 23.10 -7.74 3.81
C SER A 142 22.51 -6.79 4.84
N HIS A 143 21.20 -6.54 4.77
CA HIS A 143 20.22 -6.21 5.83
C HIS A 143 19.01 -5.48 5.22
N PRO A 144 18.16 -6.17 4.43
CA PRO A 144 17.16 -5.54 3.55
C PRO A 144 16.02 -4.81 4.28
N PHE A 145 15.82 -5.01 5.59
CA PHE A 145 14.73 -4.38 6.32
C PHE A 145 15.11 -3.02 6.97
N LEU A 146 16.41 -2.76 7.20
CA LEU A 146 16.87 -1.53 7.86
C LEU A 146 17.43 -0.49 6.87
N ASP A 147 18.00 -0.91 5.74
CA ASP A 147 18.60 0.03 4.78
C ASP A 147 17.55 0.81 3.95
N LEU A 148 16.33 0.26 3.78
CA LEU A 148 15.23 1.00 3.13
C LEU A 148 14.83 2.27 3.90
N TYR A 149 15.11 2.30 5.22
CA TYR A 149 14.88 3.46 6.09
C TYR A 149 16.08 4.41 6.14
N ALA A 150 17.29 3.93 5.82
CA ALA A 150 18.54 4.69 5.96
C ALA A 150 18.84 5.59 4.75
N ASP A 151 18.37 5.22 3.56
CA ASP A 151 18.58 6.00 2.32
C ASP A 151 17.62 7.21 2.15
N PHE A 152 16.74 7.48 3.13
CA PHE A 152 15.73 8.54 3.08
C PHE A 152 15.84 9.59 4.20
N ARG A 153 17.06 10.04 4.50
CA ARG A 153 17.30 11.38 5.07
C ARG A 153 17.95 12.31 4.05
#